data_AF-A0A0F8HD74-F1
#
_entry.id   AF-A0A0F8HD74-F1
#
_cell.length_a   1.000
_cell.length_b   1.000
_cell.length_c   1.000
_cell.angle_alpha   90.00
_cell.angle_beta   90.00
_cell.angle_gamma   90.00
#
_symmetry.space_group_name_H-M   'P 1'
#
loop_
_entity.id
_entity.type
_entity.pdbx_description
1 polymer ?
#
loop_
_entity_poly.entity_id
_entity_poly.type
_entity_poly.pdbx_seq_one_letter_code
_entity_poly.pdbx_strand_id
1 'polypeptide(L)'
;MKHKKVRQPLIYSEDFRAAVLTVFSSSERIRRMLDENSFSLGYSLQEGGISSIDPVLVVNLLEAGQQDKLLRVARDAVEKKRLYELWQSEVFE
;
A
#
# COMPACT_ATOMS: atom_id res chain seq x y z
N MET A 1 -5.61 15.60 12.18
CA MET A 1 -5.60 14.41 13.07
C MET A 1 -4.40 14.55 14.00
N LYS A 2 -4.54 14.32 15.31
CA LYS A 2 -3.39 14.33 16.24
C LYS A 2 -2.49 13.15 15.86
N HIS A 3 -1.25 13.40 15.43
CA HIS A 3 -0.29 12.32 15.17
C HIS A 3 -0.02 11.58 16.49
N LYS A 4 -0.36 10.28 16.53
CA LYS A 4 0.00 9.37 17.62
C LYS A 4 1.54 9.22 17.67
N LYS A 5 2.09 8.84 18.82
CA LYS A 5 3.54 8.66 18.99
C LYS A 5 4.00 7.44 18.19
N VAL A 6 5.15 7.57 17.51
CA VAL A 6 5.79 6.46 16.79
C VAL A 6 6.33 5.44 17.80
N ARG A 7 6.08 4.15 17.55
CA ARG A 7 6.67 3.02 18.28
C ARG A 7 8.17 2.95 18.01
N GLN A 8 8.98 2.88 19.08
CA GLN A 8 10.43 2.76 18.99
C GLN A 8 10.93 1.59 19.86
N PRO A 9 11.87 0.76 19.35
CA PRO A 9 12.34 0.72 17.98
C PRO A 9 11.23 0.31 17.01
N LEU A 10 11.22 0.88 15.80
CA LEU A 10 10.28 0.48 14.76
C LEU A 10 10.69 -0.90 14.25
N ILE A 11 9.88 -1.91 14.54
CA ILE A 11 10.07 -3.29 14.09
C ILE A 11 8.72 -3.75 13.57
N TYR A 12 8.64 -4.02 12.27
CA TYR A 12 7.43 -4.53 11.65
C TYR A 12 7.18 -6.00 12.01
N SER A 13 5.94 -6.34 12.32
CA SER A 13 5.53 -7.73 12.54
C SER A 13 5.74 -8.61 11.30
N GLU A 14 5.97 -9.91 11.52
CA GLU A 14 6.11 -10.89 10.43
C GLU A 14 4.84 -10.99 9.58
N ASP A 15 3.66 -10.86 10.20
CA ASP A 15 2.38 -10.86 9.50
C ASP A 15 2.25 -9.66 8.55
N PHE A 16 2.63 -8.47 9.02
CA PHE A 16 2.66 -7.28 8.17
C PHE A 16 3.69 -7.42 7.03
N ARG A 17 4.90 -7.93 7.33
CA ARG A 17 5.94 -8.20 6.32
C ARG A 17 5.41 -9.13 5.23
N ALA A 18 4.79 -10.25 5.61
CA ALA A 18 4.23 -11.23 4.68
C ALA A 18 3.10 -10.63 3.82
N ALA A 19 2.21 -9.83 4.42
CA ALA A 19 1.13 -9.17 3.71
C ALA A 19 1.65 -8.18 2.66
N VAL A 20 2.64 -7.35 3.03
CA VAL A 20 3.26 -6.39 2.11
C VAL A 20 3.99 -7.11 0.96
N LEU A 21 4.71 -8.19 1.24
CA LEU A 21 5.42 -8.97 0.22
C LEU A 21 4.49 -9.74 -0.72
N THR A 22 3.28 -10.08 -0.27
CA THR A 22 2.26 -10.70 -1.15
C THR A 22 1.79 -9.72 -2.21
N VAL A 23 1.53 -8.47 -1.83
CA VAL A 23 1.04 -7.42 -2.74
C VAL A 23 2.17 -6.84 -3.60
N PHE A 24 3.36 -6.65 -3.03
CA PHE A 24 4.53 -6.05 -3.69
C PHE A 24 5.63 -7.09 -3.96
N SER A 25 5.24 -8.27 -4.44
CA SER A 25 6.12 -9.43 -4.59
C SER A 25 7.35 -9.18 -5.49
N SER A 26 7.27 -8.28 -6.46
CA SER A 26 8.35 -7.94 -7.38
C SER A 26 9.16 -6.68 -7.01
N SER A 27 8.78 -5.98 -5.92
CA SER A 27 9.40 -4.69 -5.59
C SER A 27 10.59 -4.84 -4.64
N GLU A 28 11.79 -4.86 -5.21
CA GLU A 28 13.05 -4.86 -4.45
C GLU A 28 13.18 -3.64 -3.52
N ARG A 29 12.63 -2.49 -3.95
CA ARG A 29 12.58 -1.28 -3.10
C ARG A 29 11.77 -1.55 -1.84
N ILE A 30 10.59 -2.15 -1.95
CA ILE A 30 9.71 -2.42 -0.81
C ILE A 30 10.35 -3.48 0.12
N ARG A 31 10.95 -4.52 -0.45
CA ARG A 31 11.72 -5.52 0.32
C ARG A 31 12.80 -4.87 1.18
N ARG A 32 13.66 -4.06 0.57
CA ARG A 32 14.70 -3.32 1.30
C ARG A 32 14.13 -2.44 2.41
N MET A 33 13.02 -1.74 2.16
CA MET A 33 12.39 -0.88 3.17
C MET A 33 11.80 -1.67 4.34
N LEU A 34 11.30 -2.89 4.11
CA LEU A 34 10.88 -3.80 5.19
C LEU A 34 12.09 -4.26 6.00
N ASP A 35 13.17 -4.67 5.35
CA ASP A 35 14.40 -5.13 6.03
C ASP A 35 15.03 -4.05 6.90
N GLU A 36 15.01 -2.80 6.43
CA GLU A 36 15.50 -1.63 7.15
C GLU A 36 14.52 -1.12 8.23
N ASN A 37 13.32 -1.72 8.37
CA ASN A 37 12.20 -1.21 9.16
C ASN A 37 11.94 0.29 8.90
N SER A 38 12.00 0.69 7.64
CA SER A 38 11.95 2.09 7.26
C SER A 38 10.55 2.67 7.48
N PHE A 39 10.45 3.75 8.26
CA PHE A 39 9.20 4.50 8.43
C PHE A 39 8.65 4.99 7.08
N SER A 40 9.54 5.31 6.13
CA SER A 40 9.14 5.80 4.80
C SER A 40 8.36 4.78 3.96
N LEU A 41 8.27 3.52 4.40
CA LEU A 41 7.43 2.50 3.78
C LEU A 41 5.97 2.97 3.72
N GLY A 42 5.48 3.69 4.73
CA GLY A 42 4.14 4.25 4.75
C GLY A 42 3.84 5.14 3.55
N TYR A 43 4.78 6.01 3.15
CA TYR A 43 4.64 6.82 1.94
C TYR A 43 4.57 5.96 0.67
N SER A 44 5.34 4.87 0.62
CA SER A 44 5.31 3.97 -0.54
C SER A 44 4.03 3.13 -0.61
N LEU A 45 3.41 2.81 0.53
CA LEU A 45 2.10 2.15 0.58
C LEU A 45 0.96 3.13 0.25
N GLN A 46 1.10 4.38 0.68
CA GLN A 46 0.15 5.46 0.42
C GLN A 46 0.20 5.91 -1.06
N GLU A 47 1.38 6.25 -1.58
CA GLU A 47 1.59 6.76 -2.94
C GLU A 47 1.73 5.64 -3.99
N GLY A 48 2.33 4.49 -3.63
CA GLY A 48 2.61 3.36 -4.52
C GLY A 48 1.43 2.42 -4.81
N GLY A 49 0.24 2.78 -4.35
CA GLY A 49 -0.97 2.35 -5.06
C GLY A 49 -2.30 2.67 -4.42
N ILE A 50 -2.36 3.82 -3.74
CA ILE A 50 -3.54 4.68 -3.81
C ILE A 50 -3.15 5.96 -4.56
N SER A 51 -2.48 5.84 -5.72
CA SER A 51 -2.69 6.88 -6.72
C SER A 51 -4.20 6.85 -6.95
N SER A 52 -4.93 7.85 -6.44
CA SER A 52 -6.35 8.04 -6.68
C SER A 52 -6.60 7.61 -8.11
N ILE A 53 -7.32 6.50 -8.33
CA ILE A 53 -7.46 5.94 -9.68
C ILE A 53 -7.95 7.09 -10.54
N ASP A 54 -7.11 7.50 -11.49
CA ASP A 54 -7.37 8.73 -12.25
C ASP A 54 -8.77 8.60 -12.86
N PRO A 55 -9.71 9.51 -12.57
CA PRO A 55 -11.04 9.45 -13.16
C PRO A 55 -11.00 9.30 -14.68
N VAL A 56 -9.99 9.89 -15.34
CA VAL A 56 -9.76 9.73 -16.78
C VAL A 56 -9.45 8.28 -17.14
N LEU A 57 -8.61 7.60 -16.35
CA LEU A 57 -8.33 6.17 -16.54
C LEU A 57 -9.59 5.33 -16.36
N VAL A 58 -10.44 5.64 -15.37
CA VAL A 58 -11.71 4.93 -15.16
C VAL A 58 -12.63 5.09 -16.36
N VAL A 59 -12.83 6.32 -16.84
CA VAL A 59 -13.68 6.61 -18.01
C VAL A 59 -13.15 5.87 -19.24
N ASN A 60 -11.85 5.97 -19.53
CA ASN A 60 -11.24 5.30 -20.68
C ASN A 60 -11.41 3.77 -20.62
N LEU A 61 -11.27 3.17 -19.44
CA LEU A 61 -11.47 1.73 -19.26
C LEU A 61 -12.94 1.31 -19.47
N LEU A 62 -13.88 2.14 -19.06
CA LEU A 62 -15.31 1.90 -19.28
C LEU A 62 -15.69 2.04 -20.76
N GLU A 63 -15.24 3.11 -21.41
CA GLU A 63 -15.50 3.37 -22.84
C GLU A 63 -14.89 2.28 -23.74
N ALA A 64 -13.72 1.76 -23.37
CA ALA A 64 -13.06 0.67 -24.07
C ALA A 64 -13.64 -0.73 -23.74
N GLY A 65 -14.67 -0.83 -22.90
CA GLY A 65 -15.25 -2.11 -22.46
C GLY A 65 -14.32 -2.96 -21.59
N GLN A 66 -13.27 -2.38 -21.01
CA GLN A 66 -12.24 -3.07 -20.21
C GLN A 66 -12.63 -3.20 -18.73
N GLN A 67 -13.85 -3.66 -18.47
CA GLN A 67 -14.43 -3.77 -17.12
C GLN A 67 -13.60 -4.68 -16.20
N ASP A 68 -13.08 -5.80 -16.72
CA ASP A 68 -12.22 -6.71 -15.95
C ASP A 68 -10.92 -6.05 -15.50
N LYS A 69 -10.33 -5.20 -16.35
CA LYS A 69 -9.11 -4.45 -16.02
C LYS A 69 -9.41 -3.41 -14.96
N LEU A 70 -10.54 -2.71 -15.07
CA LEU A 70 -10.99 -1.77 -14.05
C LEU A 70 -11.20 -2.45 -12.70
N LEU A 71 -11.84 -3.63 -12.68
CA LEU A 71 -12.02 -4.42 -11.45
C LEU A 71 -10.70 -4.84 -10.81
N ARG A 72 -9.69 -5.22 -11.61
CA ARG A 72 -8.35 -5.53 -11.10
C ARG A 72 -7.68 -4.32 -10.47
N VAL A 73 -7.73 -3.17 -11.14
CA VAL A 73 -7.16 -1.91 -10.62
C VAL A 73 -7.87 -1.50 -9.33
N ALA A 74 -9.19 -1.61 -9.26
CA ALA A 74 -9.95 -1.32 -8.05
C ALA A 74 -9.60 -2.25 -6.88
N ARG A 75 -9.44 -3.56 -7.13
CA ARG A 75 -9.03 -4.53 -6.10
C ARG A 75 -7.62 -4.25 -5.58
N ASP A 76 -6.69 -3.95 -6.48
CA ASP A 76 -5.31 -3.58 -6.11
C ASP A 76 -5.28 -2.33 -5.21
N ALA A 77 -6.07 -1.31 -5.55
CA ALA A 77 -6.17 -0.09 -4.75
C ALA A 77 -6.74 -0.34 -3.34
N VAL A 78 -7.76 -1.21 -3.23
CA VAL A 78 -8.34 -1.59 -1.92
C VAL A 78 -7.31 -2.30 -1.06
N GLU A 79 -6.55 -3.24 -1.65
CA GLU A 79 -5.57 -4.02 -0.90
C GLU A 79 -4.41 -3.16 -0.40
N LYS A 80 -3.90 -2.26 -1.25
CA LYS A 80 -2.85 -1.31 -0.85
C LYS A 80 -3.30 -0.32 0.22
N LYS A 81 -4.57 0.10 0.18
CA LYS A 81 -5.16 0.90 1.26
C LYS A 81 -5.15 0.16 2.59
N ARG A 82 -5.52 -1.12 2.61
CA ARG A 82 -5.46 -1.94 3.82
C ARG A 82 -4.04 -2.08 4.37
N LEU A 83 -3.05 -2.27 3.49
CA LEU A 83 -1.64 -2.31 3.90
C LEU A 83 -1.19 -1.00 4.54
N TYR A 84 -1.61 0.15 4.02
CA TYR A 84 -1.31 1.44 4.64
C TYR A 84 -1.97 1.60 6.02
N GLU A 85 -3.23 1.18 6.16
CA GLU A 85 -3.93 1.18 7.46
C GLU A 85 -3.22 0.25 8.46
N LEU A 86 -2.78 -0.93 8.03
CA LEU A 86 -2.01 -1.87 8.86
C LEU A 86 -0.65 -1.28 9.27
N TRP A 87 0.04 -0.62 8.33
CA TRP A 87 1.27 0.13 8.62
C TRP A 87 1.06 1.20 9.69
N GLN A 88 -0.06 1.92 9.65
CA GLN A 88 -0.38 2.91 10.67
C GLN A 88 -0.52 2.27 12.06
N SER A 89 -1.15 1.11 12.16
CA SER A 89 -1.21 0.36 13.43
C SER A 89 0.19 -0.08 13.89
N GLU A 90 0.99 -0.70 13.02
CA GLU A 90 2.37 -1.12 13.36
C GLU A 90 3.25 0.01 13.91
N VAL A 91 3.06 1.22 13.37
CA VAL A 91 3.93 2.37 13.65
C VAL A 91 3.43 3.22 14.81
N PHE A 92 2.12 3.35 15.01
CA PHE A 92 1.54 4.36 15.90
C PHE A 92 0.69 3.82 17.05
N GLU A 93 0.25 2.56 16.99
CA GLU A 93 -0.58 1.92 18.01
C GLU A 93 0.19 0.81 18.65
#